data_AF-A0A067NNC0-F1
#
_entry.id   AF-A0A067NNC0-F1
#
_cell.length_a   1.000
_cell.length_b   1.000
_cell.length_c   1.000
_cell.angle_alpha   90.00
_cell.angle_beta   90.00
_cell.angle_gamma   90.00
#
_symmetry.space_group_name_H-M   'P 1'
#
loop_
_entity.id
_entity.type
_entity.pdbx_description
1 polymer ?
#
loop_
_entity_poly.entity_id
_entity_poly.type
_entity_poly.pdbx_seq_one_letter_code
_entity_poly.pdbx_strand_id
1 'polypeptide(L)'
;MGDRNDLDLWFKGESLIERVAVCNNTIAAIPPVGPVFMLWSSRPNITAIVYAGAPGEITGPSPVDVLYGKHNSHGRLVLTPLAILAEAITNGIGCIGSTMRRSSSAMDASNVKPRFEFGFGLS
;
A
#
# COMPACT_ATOMS: atom_id res chain seq x y z
N MET A 1 -12.04 17.60 8.30
CA MET A 1 -11.30 16.46 8.87
C MET A 1 -12.19 15.25 8.74
N GLY A 2 -11.80 14.26 7.95
CA GLY A 2 -12.72 13.24 7.48
C GLY A 2 -12.02 11.92 7.23
N ASP A 3 -12.80 10.86 7.42
CA ASP A 3 -12.48 9.54 6.90
C ASP A 3 -12.26 9.62 5.37
N ARG A 4 -11.46 8.72 4.81
CA ARG A 4 -11.30 8.70 3.37
C ARG A 4 -12.59 8.19 2.74
N ASN A 5 -13.00 8.79 1.62
CA ASN A 5 -14.14 8.30 0.85
C ASN A 5 -13.85 6.93 0.20
N ASP A 6 -12.57 6.66 -0.07
CA ASP A 6 -12.06 5.49 -0.77
C ASP A 6 -10.61 5.19 -0.34
N LEU A 7 -10.10 4.04 -0.77
CA LEU A 7 -8.72 3.61 -0.54
C LEU A 7 -7.85 3.76 -1.80
N ASP A 8 -8.32 4.52 -2.79
CA ASP A 8 -7.56 4.79 -3.99
C ASP A 8 -6.43 5.79 -3.69
N LEU A 9 -5.37 5.71 -4.48
CA LEU A 9 -4.33 6.72 -4.44
C LEU A 9 -4.90 8.05 -4.95
N TRP A 10 -4.88 9.05 -4.07
CA TRP A 10 -5.33 10.40 -4.39
C TRP A 10 -4.62 10.99 -5.61
N PHE A 11 -5.26 11.99 -6.21
CA PHE A 11 -4.74 12.70 -7.39
C PHE A 11 -4.43 11.77 -8.56
N LYS A 12 -5.22 10.70 -8.72
CA LYS A 12 -5.06 9.69 -9.78
C LYS A 12 -3.69 9.01 -9.76
N GLY A 13 -3.16 8.75 -8.55
CA GLY A 13 -1.85 8.14 -8.37
C GLY A 13 -1.74 6.76 -9.04
N GLU A 14 -2.80 5.95 -9.02
CA GLU A 14 -2.82 4.68 -9.74
C GLU A 14 -2.66 4.89 -11.25
N SER A 15 -3.46 5.76 -11.86
CA SER A 15 -3.35 6.04 -13.31
C SER A 15 -1.97 6.58 -13.70
N LEU A 16 -1.31 7.34 -12.82
CA LEU A 16 0.06 7.78 -13.03
C LEU A 16 1.04 6.60 -13.05
N ILE A 17 0.95 5.72 -12.05
CA ILE A 17 1.80 4.53 -11.96
C ILE A 17 1.59 3.64 -13.19
N GLU A 18 0.35 3.42 -13.60
CA GLU A 18 0.05 2.60 -14.78
C GLU A 18 0.59 3.20 -16.08
N ARG A 19 0.54 4.53 -16.22
CA ARG A 19 1.12 5.23 -17.38
C ARG A 19 2.64 5.11 -17.42
N VAL A 20 3.30 5.20 -16.26
CA VAL A 20 4.76 5.09 -16.17
C VAL A 20 5.22 3.63 -16.29
N ALA A 21 4.40 2.66 -15.88
CA ALA A 21 4.68 1.22 -15.98
C ALA A 21 4.77 0.69 -17.42
N VAL A 22 4.74 1.54 -18.44
CA VAL A 22 5.23 1.22 -19.80
C VAL A 22 6.76 1.06 -19.80
N CYS A 23 7.46 1.72 -18.88
CA CYS A 23 8.91 1.61 -18.70
C CYS A 23 9.26 0.34 -17.91
N ASN A 24 10.21 -0.46 -18.42
CA ASN A 24 10.58 -1.77 -17.87
C ASN A 24 11.27 -1.75 -16.49
N ASN A 25 11.59 -0.58 -15.93
CA ASN A 25 12.20 -0.45 -14.62
C ASN A 25 11.55 0.69 -13.83
N THR A 26 10.31 0.48 -13.43
CA THR A 26 9.53 1.47 -12.70
C THR A 26 9.55 1.17 -11.20
N ILE A 27 10.03 2.12 -10.40
CA ILE A 27 9.99 2.07 -8.94
C ILE A 27 8.86 2.97 -8.46
N ALA A 28 7.91 2.41 -7.72
CA ALA A 28 6.79 3.16 -7.14
C ALA A 28 7.08 3.48 -5.68
N ALA A 29 7.39 4.75 -5.37
CA ALA A 29 7.53 5.23 -4.00
C ALA A 29 6.25 5.96 -3.57
N ILE A 30 5.57 5.43 -2.56
CA ILE A 30 4.32 5.99 -2.06
C ILE A 30 4.43 6.33 -0.57
N PRO A 31 4.00 7.54 -0.14
CA PRO A 31 3.84 7.90 1.26
C PRO A 31 2.36 7.89 1.69
N PRO A 32 1.74 6.71 1.89
CA PRO A 32 0.35 6.63 2.31
C PRO A 32 0.23 6.74 3.84
N VAL A 33 -0.89 7.28 4.31
CA VAL A 33 -1.23 7.37 5.73
C VAL A 33 -1.92 6.10 6.28
N GLY A 34 -2.28 5.16 5.40
CA GLY A 34 -3.05 3.96 5.73
C GLY A 34 -3.10 3.01 4.52
N PRO A 35 -3.83 1.89 4.61
CA PRO A 35 -3.90 0.92 3.53
C PRO A 35 -4.50 1.55 2.27
N VAL A 36 -3.91 1.25 1.11
CA VAL A 36 -4.36 1.71 -0.20
C VAL A 36 -4.50 0.53 -1.16
N PHE A 37 -5.31 0.71 -2.21
CA PHE A 37 -5.37 -0.27 -3.29
C PHE A 37 -4.09 -0.26 -4.12
N MET A 38 -3.51 -1.45 -4.33
CA MET A 38 -2.28 -1.63 -5.12
C MET A 38 -2.44 -2.69 -6.21
N LEU A 39 -3.51 -2.62 -7.00
CA LEU A 39 -3.79 -3.56 -8.10
C LEU A 39 -2.66 -3.55 -9.16
N TRP A 40 -2.06 -2.38 -9.38
CA TRP A 40 -0.92 -2.16 -10.25
C TRP A 40 0.34 -2.94 -9.84
N SER A 41 0.46 -3.39 -8.58
CA SER A 41 1.64 -4.10 -8.07
C SER A 41 1.94 -5.44 -8.76
N SER A 42 1.00 -5.99 -9.56
CA SER A 42 1.23 -7.22 -10.35
C SER A 42 1.87 -6.96 -11.71
N ARG A 43 2.07 -5.71 -12.10
CA ARG A 43 2.62 -5.39 -13.42
C ARG A 43 4.11 -5.80 -13.47
N PRO A 44 4.56 -6.47 -14.55
CA PRO A 44 5.94 -6.97 -14.65
C PRO A 44 6.98 -5.86 -14.76
N ASN A 45 6.58 -4.68 -15.23
CA ASN A 45 7.45 -3.52 -15.41
C ASN A 45 7.67 -2.71 -14.13
N ILE A 46 6.97 -3.06 -13.04
CA ILE A 46 7.14 -2.47 -11.73
C ILE A 46 8.12 -3.36 -10.95
N THR A 47 9.34 -2.88 -10.81
CA THR A 47 10.47 -3.66 -10.28
C THR A 47 10.63 -3.51 -8.78
N ALA A 48 10.18 -2.39 -8.21
CA ALA A 48 10.19 -2.17 -6.77
C ALA A 48 9.05 -1.27 -6.32
N ILE A 49 8.60 -1.48 -5.07
CA ILE A 49 7.60 -0.67 -4.39
C ILE A 49 8.18 -0.24 -3.04
N VAL A 50 8.22 1.07 -2.79
CA VAL A 50 8.65 1.65 -1.51
C VAL A 50 7.42 2.23 -0.80
N TYR A 51 7.03 1.61 0.31
CA TYR A 51 5.92 2.05 1.15
C TYR A 51 6.47 2.88 2.32
N ALA A 52 6.55 4.19 2.14
CA ALA A 52 7.29 5.09 3.05
C ALA A 52 6.47 5.64 4.23
N GLY A 53 5.17 5.33 4.31
CA GLY A 53 4.29 5.86 5.36
C GLY A 53 4.21 7.40 5.34
N ALA A 54 4.27 8.02 6.52
CA ALA A 54 4.28 9.48 6.67
C ALA A 54 5.51 9.94 7.48
N PRO A 55 6.69 10.07 6.85
CA PRO A 55 7.96 10.31 7.55
C PRO A 55 8.21 11.81 7.89
N GLY A 56 7.21 12.68 7.71
CA GLY A 56 7.29 14.10 8.06
C GLY A 56 8.32 14.87 7.22
N GLU A 57 9.14 15.69 7.87
CA GLU A 57 10.14 16.56 7.22
C GLU A 57 11.22 15.78 6.43
N ILE A 58 11.35 14.47 6.68
CA ILE A 58 12.38 13.61 6.09
C ILE A 58 11.84 12.79 4.90
N THR A 59 10.65 13.12 4.37
CA THR A 59 10.00 12.39 3.25
C THR A 59 10.85 12.33 1.98
N GLY A 60 11.71 13.31 1.72
CA GLY A 60 12.66 13.30 0.61
C GLY A 60 13.91 12.45 0.88
N PRO A 61 14.74 12.81 1.87
CA PRO A 61 16.04 12.17 2.04
C PRO A 61 15.97 10.72 2.54
N SER A 62 14.96 10.35 3.33
CA SER A 62 14.91 8.99 3.92
C SER A 62 14.74 7.89 2.87
N PRO A 63 13.77 7.95 1.93
CA PRO A 63 13.64 6.94 0.89
C PRO A 63 14.84 6.90 -0.07
N VAL A 64 15.46 8.05 -0.33
CA VAL A 64 16.64 8.16 -1.20
C VAL A 64 17.81 7.38 -0.61
N ASP A 65 18.11 7.55 0.68
CA ASP A 65 19.21 6.83 1.33
C ASP A 65 19.05 5.30 1.25
N VAL A 66 17.82 4.79 1.28
CA VAL A 66 17.53 3.35 1.11
C VAL A 66 17.66 2.93 -0.35
N LEU A 67 17.10 3.69 -1.29
CA LEU A 67 17.18 3.38 -2.73
C LEU A 67 18.61 3.37 -3.26
N TYR A 68 19.48 4.22 -2.72
CA TYR A 68 20.89 4.28 -3.08
C TYR A 68 21.78 3.35 -2.24
N GLY A 69 21.20 2.51 -1.37
CA GLY A 69 21.93 1.50 -0.62
C GLY A 69 22.81 2.04 0.51
N LYS A 70 22.62 3.30 0.94
CA LYS A 70 23.31 3.86 2.10
C LYS A 70 22.83 3.22 3.41
N HIS A 71 21.57 2.79 3.44
CA HIS A 71 20.99 2.00 4.53
C HIS A 71 20.17 0.85 3.97
N ASN A 72 20.24 -0.32 4.62
CA ASN A 72 19.42 -1.46 4.21
C ASN A 72 17.99 -1.33 4.73
N SER A 73 17.01 -1.73 3.92
CA SER A 73 15.60 -1.69 4.31
C SER A 73 15.32 -2.79 5.34
N HIS A 74 14.92 -2.39 6.55
CA HIS A 74 14.42 -3.31 7.58
C HIS A 74 12.95 -3.03 7.92
N GLY A 75 12.29 -2.19 7.11
CA GLY A 75 10.91 -1.79 7.32
C GLY A 75 9.96 -2.97 7.12
N ARG A 76 9.03 -3.13 8.04
CA ARG A 76 7.94 -4.12 7.97
C ARG A 76 6.60 -3.42 7.97
N LEU A 77 5.65 -3.94 7.19
CA LEU A 77 4.30 -3.40 7.10
C LEU A 77 3.56 -3.53 8.43
N VAL A 78 3.18 -2.39 9.01
CA VAL A 78 2.33 -2.34 10.22
C VAL A 78 0.84 -2.52 9.92
N LEU A 79 0.48 -2.48 8.63
CA LEU A 79 -0.88 -2.61 8.12
C LEU A 79 -0.79 -3.34 6.77
N THR A 80 -1.77 -4.19 6.47
CA THR A 80 -1.85 -4.90 5.18
C THR A 80 -2.44 -4.00 4.09
N PRO A 81 -1.68 -3.64 3.04
CA PRO A 81 -2.23 -2.99 1.85
C PRO A 81 -3.19 -3.91 1.11
N LEU A 82 -4.22 -3.35 0.48
CA LEU A 82 -5.23 -4.14 -0.22
C LEU A 82 -4.82 -4.32 -1.68
N ALA A 83 -4.62 -5.57 -2.09
CA ALA A 83 -4.25 -5.91 -3.47
C ALA A 83 -5.33 -6.71 -4.21
N ILE A 84 -6.50 -6.92 -3.59
CA ILE A 84 -7.61 -7.71 -4.14
C ILE A 84 -8.79 -6.76 -4.39
N LEU A 85 -9.38 -6.83 -5.59
CA LEU A 85 -10.48 -5.97 -6.06
C LEU A 85 -11.85 -6.25 -5.40
N ALA A 86 -11.98 -7.29 -4.57
CA ALA A 86 -13.25 -7.64 -3.93
C ALA A 86 -12.88 -8.14 -2.53
N GLU A 87 -13.07 -7.36 -1.48
CA GLU A 87 -14.25 -7.46 -0.60
C GLU A 87 -14.40 -6.20 0.28
N ALA A 88 -13.79 -5.06 -0.10
CA ALA A 88 -13.82 -3.85 0.71
C ALA A 88 -14.92 -2.85 0.32
N ILE A 89 -15.54 -3.02 -0.86
CA ILE A 89 -16.56 -2.10 -1.38
C ILE A 89 -17.96 -2.69 -1.13
N THR A 90 -18.32 -2.83 0.13
CA THR A 90 -19.74 -2.79 0.49
C THR A 90 -19.89 -2.03 1.79
N ASN A 91 -20.53 -0.86 1.64
CA ASN A 91 -21.11 -0.03 2.68
C ASN A 91 -20.16 0.97 3.33
N GLY A 92 -19.92 2.07 2.61
CA GLY A 92 -19.98 3.36 3.28
C GLY A 92 -21.33 3.52 3.99
N ILE A 93 -21.34 4.29 5.08
CA ILE A 93 -22.40 4.46 6.10
C ILE A 93 -22.21 3.51 7.28
N GLY A 94 -22.10 4.10 8.47
CA GLY A 94 -21.69 3.46 9.72
C GLY A 94 -22.40 2.13 10.00
N CYS A 95 -21.61 1.09 10.22
CA CYS A 95 -22.10 -0.19 10.72
C CYS A 95 -21.25 -0.60 11.92
N ILE A 96 -21.71 -0.15 13.08
CA ILE A 96 -21.58 -0.88 14.34
C ILE A 96 -22.34 -2.20 14.12
N GLY A 97 -21.64 -3.31 13.87
CA GLY A 97 -22.28 -4.61 13.71
C GLY A 97 -21.54 -5.58 12.78
N SER A 98 -20.98 -6.62 13.38
CA SER A 98 -20.25 -7.75 12.77
C SER A 98 -18.93 -7.42 12.06
N THR A 99 -17.93 -7.20 12.92
CA THR A 99 -16.50 -7.43 12.69
C THR A 99 -15.91 -6.63 11.52
N MET A 100 -15.32 -5.50 11.87
CA MET A 100 -14.39 -4.73 11.04
C MET A 100 -13.27 -5.66 10.51
N ARG A 101 -13.50 -6.31 9.37
CA ARG A 101 -12.56 -7.27 8.79
C ARG A 101 -11.46 -6.58 7.97
N ARG A 102 -10.88 -5.51 8.53
CA ARG A 102 -9.84 -4.68 7.89
C ARG A 102 -8.44 -4.92 8.44
N SER A 103 -8.30 -5.65 9.53
CA SER A 103 -7.01 -6.02 10.12
C SER A 103 -6.49 -7.34 9.57
N SER A 104 -5.19 -7.61 9.70
CA SER A 104 -4.59 -8.90 9.36
C SER A 104 -5.31 -10.07 10.00
N SER A 105 -5.65 -9.97 11.30
CA SER A 105 -6.39 -11.01 12.03
C SER A 105 -7.74 -11.36 11.41
N ALA A 106 -8.38 -10.39 10.76
CA ALA A 106 -9.64 -10.62 10.09
C ALA A 106 -9.48 -11.25 8.70
N MET A 107 -8.40 -10.94 7.99
CA MET A 107 -8.04 -11.60 6.73
C MET A 107 -7.70 -13.07 6.99
N ASP A 108 -6.98 -13.36 8.08
CA ASP A 108 -6.68 -14.72 8.54
C ASP A 108 -7.96 -15.50 8.85
N ALA A 109 -8.91 -14.88 9.56
CA ALA A 109 -10.20 -15.49 9.86
C ALA A 109 -11.09 -15.72 8.62
N SER A 110 -10.86 -14.97 7.53
CA SER A 110 -11.58 -15.13 6.25
C SER A 110 -10.88 -16.08 5.28
N ASN A 111 -9.70 -16.62 5.62
CA ASN A 111 -8.84 -17.35 4.70
C ASN A 111 -8.51 -16.57 3.40
N VAL A 112 -8.47 -15.23 3.50
CA VAL A 112 -8.11 -14.34 2.39
C VAL A 112 -6.62 -14.06 2.49
N LYS A 113 -5.85 -14.53 1.51
CA LYS A 113 -4.40 -14.33 1.48
C LYS A 113 -4.04 -12.96 0.90
N PRO A 114 -3.45 -12.04 1.69
CA PRO A 114 -3.01 -10.77 1.16
C PRO A 114 -1.77 -10.94 0.27
N ARG A 115 -1.60 -10.03 -0.70
CA ARG A 115 -0.37 -9.98 -1.51
C ARG A 115 0.84 -9.54 -0.66
N PHE A 116 0.61 -8.61 0.24
CA PHE A 116 1.59 -8.14 1.22
C PHE A 116 0.97 -8.26 2.60
N GLU A 117 1.41 -9.23 3.38
CA GLU A 117 0.89 -9.48 4.72
C GLU A 117 1.39 -8.46 5.75
N PHE A 118 0.72 -8.40 6.90
CA PHE A 118 1.24 -7.68 8.05
C PHE A 118 2.61 -8.27 8.43
N GLY A 119 3.57 -7.40 8.73
CA GLY A 119 4.95 -7.79 9.04
C GLY A 119 5.83 -8.08 7.82
N PHE A 120 5.28 -8.03 6.60
CA PHE A 120 6.05 -8.22 5.37
C PHE A 120 7.00 -7.05 5.13
N GLY A 121 8.22 -7.36 4.69
CA GLY A 121 9.27 -6.40 4.38
C GLY A 121 10.45 -7.12 3.73
N LEU A 122 11.07 -6.48 2.74
CA LEU A 122 12.27 -6.96 2.05
C LEU A 122 13.52 -6.35 2.68
N SER A 123 14.67 -7.02 2.54
CA SER A 123 15.99 -6.65 3.08
C SER A 123 17.10 -7.08 2.14
#